data_AF-A0A1I3VKG3-F1
#
_entry.id   AF-A0A1I3VKG3-F1
#
_cell.length_a   1.000
_cell.length_b   1.000
_cell.length_c   1.000
_cell.angle_alpha   90.00
_cell.angle_beta   90.00
_cell.angle_gamma   90.00
#
_symmetry.space_group_name_H-M   'P 1'
#
loop_
_entity.id
_entity.type
_entity.pdbx_description
1 polymer ?
#
loop_
_entity_poly.entity_id
_entity_poly.type
_entity_poly.pdbx_seq_one_letter_code
_entity_poly.pdbx_strand_id
1 'polypeptide(L)'
;MNSAETRAQFQKDLDEICRSLIRAYRLEFTEAVSNLADPLCRWLDFRLRYIDPIPRTVFLSTKFPKRLPEAVAQGLDELKRKIQVGEDVNGYQSKTLIRFHDFSGKKHSKRTDLLWADWGIMHLHITDLPIPEGQFFSDRKCSSGESWLLFCLVAGDTVGFIDVRPHDDADLFQDKDLILTVRQSWPDYLDQFKLHGLIGSEENLTATEIATLRRNGINPPLSLGDEMFMGPGMGIASSVTPAIVTDREIRVRDWVDRLADAVADEDEIVWRELRARDVKKPEFSLIRLTQGLAVYEESIKTAFAFNFKSEADAYSQEMVSLIYPFWARHVID
;
A
#
# COMPACT_ATOMS: atom_id res chain seq x y z
N MET A 1 22.05 -0.86 26.47
CA MET A 1 20.69 -1.34 26.79
C MET A 1 20.63 -2.85 26.62
N ASN A 2 19.73 -3.55 27.30
CA ASN A 2 19.47 -4.98 27.01
C ASN A 2 18.52 -5.13 25.80
N SER A 3 18.32 -6.36 25.30
CA SER A 3 17.44 -6.63 24.14
C SER A 3 16.03 -6.08 24.30
N ALA A 4 15.42 -6.27 25.48
CA ALA A 4 14.04 -5.85 25.73
C ALA A 4 13.91 -4.32 25.75
N GLU A 5 14.87 -3.62 26.36
CA GLU A 5 14.93 -2.16 26.33
C GLU A 5 15.11 -1.63 24.89
N THR A 6 15.96 -2.29 24.09
CA THR A 6 16.23 -1.90 22.70
C THR A 6 15.00 -2.12 21.81
N ARG A 7 14.29 -3.26 21.96
CA ARG A 7 13.01 -3.50 21.25
C ARG A 7 11.98 -2.44 21.60
N ALA A 8 11.78 -2.15 22.88
CA ALA A 8 10.83 -1.14 23.32
C ALA A 8 11.16 0.25 22.74
N GLN A 9 12.44 0.61 22.70
CA GLN A 9 12.89 1.87 22.11
C GLN A 9 12.65 1.90 20.60
N PHE A 10 13.01 0.85 19.86
CA PHE A 10 12.82 0.81 18.41
C PHE A 10 11.34 0.79 17.98
N GLN A 11 10.47 0.09 18.74
CA GLN A 11 9.03 0.14 18.47
C GLN A 11 8.46 1.55 18.69
N LYS A 12 8.93 2.25 19.73
CA LYS A 12 8.57 3.64 19.96
C LYS A 12 9.06 4.55 18.82
N ASP A 13 10.31 4.38 18.40
CA ASP A 13 10.90 5.15 17.30
C ASP A 13 10.16 4.90 15.98
N LEU A 14 9.77 3.65 15.70
CA LEU A 14 8.96 3.28 14.55
C LEU A 14 7.61 4.01 14.54
N ASP A 15 6.92 4.05 15.66
CA ASP A 15 5.65 4.77 15.80
C ASP A 15 5.84 6.28 15.60
N GLU A 16 6.93 6.86 16.15
CA GLU A 16 7.28 8.27 15.98
C GLU A 16 7.61 8.62 14.52
N ILE A 17 8.36 7.75 13.83
CA ILE A 17 8.65 7.85 12.40
C ILE A 17 7.34 7.83 11.59
N CYS A 18 6.45 6.88 11.85
CA CYS A 18 5.18 6.78 11.15
C CYS A 18 4.29 8.01 11.41
N ARG A 19 4.27 8.54 12.64
CA ARG A 19 3.56 9.79 12.98
C ARG A 19 4.12 11.00 12.24
N SER A 20 5.43 11.11 12.10
CA SER A 20 6.05 12.16 11.27
C SER A 20 5.61 12.06 9.81
N LEU A 21 5.65 10.86 9.24
CA LEU A 21 5.23 10.62 7.85
C LEU A 21 3.73 10.92 7.64
N ILE A 22 2.87 10.50 8.57
CA ILE A 22 1.44 10.85 8.57
C ILE A 22 1.23 12.36 8.51
N ARG A 23 1.97 13.13 9.32
CA ARG A 23 1.89 14.60 9.33
C ARG A 23 2.37 15.20 8.01
N ALA A 24 3.52 14.74 7.51
CA ALA A 24 4.11 15.26 6.29
C ALA A 24 3.23 15.05 5.05
N TYR A 25 2.60 13.88 4.95
CA TYR A 25 1.66 13.54 3.88
C TYR A 25 0.22 13.99 4.16
N ARG A 26 0.00 14.68 5.29
CA ARG A 26 -1.31 15.22 5.72
C ARG A 26 -2.40 14.16 5.74
N LEU A 27 -2.04 12.96 6.20
CA LEU A 27 -2.96 11.83 6.31
C LEU A 27 -3.90 12.06 7.51
N GLU A 28 -5.20 11.88 7.31
CA GLU A 28 -6.17 11.89 8.40
C GLU A 28 -5.90 10.70 9.33
N PHE A 29 -5.63 10.99 10.60
CA PHE A 29 -5.42 10.01 11.66
C PHE A 29 -5.99 10.58 12.97
N THR A 30 -7.25 10.22 13.27
CA THR A 30 -8.00 10.86 14.36
C THR A 30 -7.80 10.18 15.71
N GLU A 31 -7.25 8.97 15.72
CA GLU A 31 -7.06 8.14 16.92
C GLU A 31 -8.38 7.94 17.70
N ALA A 32 -9.51 7.99 16.99
CA ALA A 32 -10.84 8.05 17.61
C ALA A 32 -11.31 6.72 18.21
N VAL A 33 -10.67 5.61 17.85
CA VAL A 33 -10.85 4.26 18.39
C VAL A 33 -9.49 3.78 18.88
N SER A 34 -9.30 3.74 20.21
CA SER A 34 -7.99 3.56 20.84
C SER A 34 -7.27 2.27 20.46
N ASN A 35 -7.99 1.15 20.36
CA ASN A 35 -7.41 -0.14 19.97
C ASN A 35 -7.12 -0.28 18.47
N LEU A 36 -7.45 0.74 17.67
CA LEU A 36 -7.10 0.86 16.25
C LEU A 36 -6.19 2.07 15.99
N ALA A 37 -5.79 2.80 17.03
CA ALA A 37 -4.94 3.99 16.95
C ALA A 37 -3.47 3.59 16.80
N ASP A 38 -3.16 2.94 15.68
CA ASP A 38 -1.81 2.51 15.32
C ASP A 38 -1.27 3.35 14.15
N PRO A 39 -0.20 4.17 14.36
CA PRO A 39 0.37 5.00 13.32
C PRO A 39 1.05 4.17 12.20
N LEU A 40 1.62 3.01 12.51
CA LEU A 40 2.18 2.11 11.50
C LEU A 40 1.07 1.57 10.60
N CYS A 41 -0.05 1.10 11.15
CA CYS A 41 -1.19 0.64 10.34
C CYS A 41 -1.72 1.75 9.43
N ARG A 42 -1.88 2.98 9.96
CA ARG A 42 -2.35 4.11 9.14
C ARG A 42 -1.36 4.46 8.02
N TRP A 43 -0.06 4.44 8.32
CA TRP A 43 0.98 4.66 7.31
C TRP A 43 0.98 3.56 6.26
N LEU A 44 0.91 2.28 6.66
CA LEU A 44 0.91 1.13 5.76
C LEU A 44 -0.30 1.09 4.84
N ASP A 45 -1.50 1.44 5.33
CA ASP A 45 -2.69 1.56 4.49
C ASP A 45 -2.51 2.59 3.36
N PHE A 46 -1.85 3.72 3.64
CA PHE A 46 -1.47 4.68 2.60
C PHE A 46 -0.36 4.14 1.70
N ARG A 47 0.72 3.63 2.30
CA ARG A 47 1.93 3.16 1.60
C ARG A 47 1.63 2.05 0.60
N LEU A 48 0.81 1.08 0.96
CA LEU A 48 0.47 -0.07 0.11
C LEU A 48 -0.47 0.32 -1.03
N ARG A 49 -1.16 1.45 -0.92
CA ARG A 49 -1.95 2.07 -1.98
C ARG A 49 -1.20 3.15 -2.74
N TYR A 50 0.01 3.51 -2.32
CA TYR A 50 0.83 4.48 -3.02
C TYR A 50 1.64 3.78 -4.11
N ILE A 51 1.43 4.17 -5.37
CA ILE A 51 2.12 3.63 -6.54
C ILE A 51 3.51 4.26 -6.59
N ASP A 52 4.55 3.50 -6.28
CA ASP A 52 5.92 4.04 -6.29
C ASP A 52 6.26 4.64 -7.67
N PRO A 53 6.86 5.84 -7.77
CA PRO A 53 7.19 6.48 -9.05
C PRO A 53 8.44 5.83 -9.66
N ILE A 54 8.26 4.63 -10.21
CA ILE A 54 9.25 3.85 -10.94
C ILE A 54 8.68 3.43 -12.30
N PRO A 55 9.52 3.30 -13.34
CA PRO A 55 9.08 2.83 -14.65
C PRO A 55 8.39 1.47 -14.56
N ARG A 56 7.25 1.30 -15.24
CA ARG A 56 6.54 0.02 -15.30
C ARG A 56 6.10 -0.37 -16.70
N THR A 57 6.08 -1.67 -16.95
CA THR A 57 5.47 -2.24 -18.14
C THR A 57 3.95 -2.29 -17.98
N VAL A 58 3.22 -1.76 -18.95
CA VAL A 58 1.75 -1.73 -18.93
C VAL A 58 1.19 -2.84 -19.81
N PHE A 59 0.36 -3.70 -19.22
CA PHE A 59 -0.40 -4.74 -19.92
C PHE A 59 -1.87 -4.36 -19.95
N LEU A 60 -2.52 -4.52 -21.11
CA LEU A 60 -3.96 -4.31 -21.25
C LEU A 60 -4.69 -5.64 -21.13
N SER A 61 -5.84 -5.64 -20.46
CA SER A 61 -6.71 -6.81 -20.40
C SER A 61 -7.26 -7.18 -21.79
N THR A 62 -7.75 -8.41 -21.93
CA THR A 62 -8.39 -8.89 -23.16
C THR A 62 -9.72 -8.18 -23.47
N LYS A 63 -10.33 -7.53 -22.47
CA LYS A 63 -11.59 -6.79 -22.60
C LYS A 63 -11.40 -5.28 -22.60
N PHE A 64 -10.16 -4.79 -22.64
CA PHE A 64 -9.87 -3.36 -22.57
C PHE A 64 -10.60 -2.59 -23.70
N PRO A 65 -11.24 -1.45 -23.39
CA PRO A 65 -12.12 -0.79 -24.34
C PRO A 65 -11.36 -0.31 -25.58
N LYS A 66 -11.93 -0.62 -26.76
CA LYS A 66 -11.33 -0.27 -28.06
C LYS A 66 -11.63 1.16 -28.50
N ARG A 67 -12.63 1.80 -27.89
CA ARG A 67 -13.07 3.16 -28.19
C ARG A 67 -13.42 3.84 -26.89
N LEU A 68 -12.92 5.05 -26.72
CA LEU A 68 -13.19 5.93 -25.60
C LEU A 68 -13.51 7.33 -26.16
N PRO A 69 -14.25 8.17 -25.44
CA PRO A 69 -14.34 9.59 -25.74
C PRO A 69 -12.94 10.19 -25.89
N GLU A 70 -12.78 11.18 -26.78
CA GLU A 70 -11.47 11.71 -27.15
C GLU A 70 -10.66 12.21 -25.94
N ALA A 71 -11.28 13.01 -25.07
CA ALA A 71 -10.63 13.53 -23.87
C ALA A 71 -10.23 12.41 -22.89
N VAL A 72 -11.04 11.35 -22.77
CA VAL A 72 -10.75 10.18 -21.93
C VAL A 72 -9.58 9.38 -22.51
N ALA A 73 -9.55 9.19 -23.83
CA ALA A 73 -8.45 8.52 -24.50
C ALA A 73 -7.12 9.29 -24.31
N GLN A 74 -7.14 10.62 -24.48
CA GLN A 74 -5.97 11.47 -24.25
C GLN A 74 -5.47 11.39 -22.81
N GLY A 75 -6.37 11.50 -21.83
CA GLY A 75 -6.03 11.38 -20.41
C GLY A 75 -5.46 10.00 -20.05
N LEU A 76 -6.02 8.93 -20.63
CA LEU A 76 -5.53 7.56 -20.42
C LEU A 76 -4.14 7.35 -21.02
N ASP A 77 -3.89 7.88 -22.23
CA ASP A 77 -2.58 7.80 -22.88
C ASP A 77 -1.50 8.55 -22.08
N GLU A 78 -1.83 9.72 -21.53
CA GLU A 78 -0.91 10.43 -20.63
C GLU A 78 -0.66 9.65 -19.34
N LEU A 79 -1.70 9.11 -18.69
CA LEU A 79 -1.54 8.30 -17.48
C LEU A 79 -0.68 7.06 -17.74
N LYS A 80 -0.90 6.39 -18.88
CA LYS A 80 -0.08 5.26 -19.34
C LYS A 80 1.38 5.69 -19.54
N ARG A 81 1.62 6.80 -20.23
CA ARG A 81 2.97 7.34 -20.44
C ARG A 81 3.67 7.61 -19.11
N LYS A 82 2.99 8.27 -18.16
CA LYS A 82 3.52 8.57 -16.81
C LYS A 82 3.95 7.29 -16.09
N ILE A 83 3.11 6.26 -16.09
CA ILE A 83 3.42 4.94 -15.50
C ILE A 83 4.65 4.32 -16.18
N GLN A 84 4.73 4.38 -17.52
CA GLN A 84 5.82 3.78 -18.27
C GLN A 84 7.17 4.46 -18.02
N VAL A 85 7.20 5.77 -17.79
CA VAL A 85 8.44 6.51 -17.50
C VAL A 85 8.74 6.64 -16.00
N GLY A 86 7.82 6.21 -15.13
CA GLY A 86 7.98 6.27 -13.68
C GLY A 86 7.69 7.63 -13.05
N GLU A 87 6.85 8.44 -13.67
CA GLU A 87 6.33 9.66 -13.03
C GLU A 87 5.34 9.31 -11.89
N ASP A 88 5.18 10.22 -10.93
CA ASP A 88 4.20 10.07 -9.86
C ASP A 88 2.77 10.21 -10.42
N VAL A 89 1.97 9.15 -10.27
CA VAL A 89 0.57 9.08 -10.70
C VAL A 89 -0.42 9.09 -9.53
N ASN A 90 0.06 9.22 -8.29
CA ASN A 90 -0.81 9.18 -7.11
C ASN A 90 -1.71 10.42 -7.01
N GLY A 91 -1.39 11.49 -7.74
CA GLY A 91 -2.29 12.64 -7.93
C GLY A 91 -3.59 12.29 -8.66
N TYR A 92 -3.63 11.19 -9.42
CA TYR A 92 -4.83 10.69 -10.11
C TYR A 92 -5.67 9.76 -9.22
N GLN A 93 -5.21 9.40 -8.03
CA GLN A 93 -6.05 8.73 -7.04
C GLN A 93 -7.08 9.68 -6.44
N SER A 94 -8.06 9.13 -5.76
CA SER A 94 -9.02 9.94 -5.01
C SER A 94 -8.37 10.65 -3.82
N LYS A 95 -8.83 11.88 -3.53
CA LYS A 95 -8.48 12.64 -2.31
C LYS A 95 -8.73 11.87 -1.01
N THR A 96 -9.55 10.81 -1.06
CA THR A 96 -9.82 9.91 0.05
C THR A 96 -8.58 9.13 0.50
N LEU A 97 -7.57 8.99 -0.35
CA LEU A 97 -6.26 8.44 0.01
C LEU A 97 -5.64 9.13 1.23
N ILE A 98 -5.77 10.46 1.31
CA ILE A 98 -5.26 11.26 2.45
C ILE A 98 -6.36 11.71 3.41
N ARG A 99 -7.55 12.04 2.91
CA ARG A 99 -8.64 12.63 3.72
C ARG A 99 -9.55 11.61 4.39
N PHE A 100 -9.57 10.37 3.93
CA PHE A 100 -10.29 9.27 4.58
C PHE A 100 -9.30 8.12 4.75
N HIS A 101 -9.85 6.93 4.97
CA HIS A 101 -9.11 5.70 5.22
C HIS A 101 -8.28 5.83 6.50
N ASP A 102 -8.86 6.57 7.47
CA ASP A 102 -8.37 6.59 8.83
C ASP A 102 -8.74 5.25 9.47
N PHE A 103 -7.74 4.39 9.58
CA PHE A 103 -7.80 3.08 10.22
C PHE A 103 -8.42 3.14 11.62
N SER A 104 -8.18 4.24 12.34
CA SER A 104 -8.63 4.49 13.71
C SER A 104 -9.98 5.22 13.80
N GLY A 105 -10.59 5.57 12.67
CA GLY A 105 -11.81 6.36 12.60
C GLY A 105 -13.05 5.60 13.09
N LYS A 106 -14.06 6.34 13.59
CA LYS A 106 -15.35 5.74 14.05
C LYS A 106 -16.25 5.28 12.90
N LYS A 107 -16.10 5.85 11.70
CA LYS A 107 -16.94 5.52 10.54
C LYS A 107 -16.33 4.36 9.76
N HIS A 108 -16.86 3.16 9.94
CA HIS A 108 -16.37 1.93 9.30
C HIS A 108 -16.25 2.06 7.77
N SER A 109 -17.24 2.68 7.13
CA SER A 109 -17.26 2.91 5.67
C SER A 109 -16.15 3.85 5.15
N LYS A 110 -15.38 4.46 6.06
CA LYS A 110 -14.27 5.36 5.74
C LYS A 110 -12.92 4.83 6.22
N ARG A 111 -12.82 3.57 6.67
CA ARG A 111 -11.57 3.00 7.18
C ARG A 111 -10.63 2.52 6.08
N THR A 112 -11.16 2.14 4.92
CA THR A 112 -10.34 1.73 3.76
C THR A 112 -11.12 1.80 2.45
N ASP A 113 -10.39 1.70 1.34
CA ASP A 113 -10.92 1.25 0.06
C ASP A 113 -11.22 -0.27 0.12
N LEU A 114 -12.48 -0.64 -0.11
CA LEU A 114 -12.93 -2.02 0.01
C LEU A 114 -12.61 -2.88 -1.21
N LEU A 115 -12.48 -2.28 -2.41
CA LEU A 115 -12.15 -3.03 -3.62
C LEU A 115 -10.65 -3.37 -3.62
N TRP A 116 -9.81 -2.42 -3.22
CA TRP A 116 -8.38 -2.66 -3.02
C TRP A 116 -8.12 -3.63 -1.87
N ALA A 117 -8.78 -3.46 -0.71
CA ALA A 117 -8.58 -4.34 0.44
C ALA A 117 -9.00 -5.79 0.15
N ASP A 118 -10.01 -6.00 -0.70
CA ASP A 118 -10.44 -7.35 -1.07
C ASP A 118 -9.62 -7.91 -2.24
N TRP A 119 -9.55 -7.19 -3.37
CA TRP A 119 -9.00 -7.71 -4.62
C TRP A 119 -7.69 -7.08 -5.09
N GLY A 120 -7.08 -6.18 -4.31
CA GLY A 120 -5.88 -5.45 -4.70
C GLY A 120 -6.06 -4.52 -5.90
N ILE A 121 -7.30 -4.35 -6.38
CA ILE A 121 -7.61 -3.53 -7.55
C ILE A 121 -7.63 -2.07 -7.13
N MET A 122 -6.77 -1.29 -7.77
CA MET A 122 -6.69 0.16 -7.62
C MET A 122 -7.53 0.86 -8.69
N HIS A 123 -7.92 2.11 -8.42
CA HIS A 123 -8.60 2.95 -9.39
C HIS A 123 -7.98 4.34 -9.48
N LEU A 124 -7.80 4.83 -10.71
CA LEU A 124 -7.24 6.14 -11.03
C LEU A 124 -8.25 6.95 -11.84
N HIS A 125 -8.47 8.21 -11.49
CA HIS A 125 -9.23 9.14 -12.30
C HIS A 125 -8.50 9.42 -13.60
N ILE A 126 -9.25 9.47 -14.70
CA ILE A 126 -8.74 9.84 -16.01
C ILE A 126 -9.14 11.29 -16.30
N THR A 127 -8.15 12.11 -16.66
CA THR A 127 -8.35 13.49 -17.11
C THR A 127 -7.26 13.88 -18.09
N ASP A 128 -7.62 14.63 -19.12
CA ASP A 128 -6.73 15.31 -20.07
C ASP A 128 -6.23 16.67 -19.56
N LEU A 129 -6.71 17.10 -18.40
CA LEU A 129 -6.31 18.35 -17.78
C LEU A 129 -5.03 18.15 -16.96
N PRO A 130 -4.07 19.09 -17.02
CA PRO A 130 -2.89 19.04 -16.16
C PRO A 130 -3.30 19.25 -14.70
N ILE A 131 -2.51 18.69 -13.77
CA ILE A 131 -2.65 19.02 -12.35
C ILE A 131 -2.31 20.50 -12.16
N PRO A 132 -3.22 21.33 -11.61
CA PRO A 132 -2.95 22.75 -11.42
C PRO A 132 -1.73 22.98 -10.52
N GLU A 133 -0.97 24.04 -10.81
CA GLU A 133 0.20 24.41 -10.01
C GLU A 133 -0.17 24.57 -8.52
N GLY A 134 0.66 24.00 -7.65
CA GLY A 134 0.42 23.99 -6.19
C GLY A 134 -0.62 22.98 -5.71
N GLN A 135 -1.19 22.15 -6.60
CA GLN A 135 -2.08 21.05 -6.22
C GLN A 135 -1.40 19.69 -6.38
N PHE A 136 -1.76 18.74 -5.52
CA PHE A 136 -1.30 17.36 -5.62
C PHE A 136 -2.26 16.49 -6.44
N PHE A 137 -3.57 16.72 -6.32
CA PHE A 137 -4.58 15.89 -6.98
C PHE A 137 -5.03 16.51 -8.30
N SER A 138 -5.19 15.65 -9.32
CA SER A 138 -5.77 16.02 -10.60
C SER A 138 -7.25 16.39 -10.47
N ASP A 139 -7.80 16.96 -11.54
CA ASP A 139 -9.25 16.97 -11.70
C ASP A 139 -9.79 15.54 -11.84
N ARG A 140 -11.03 15.32 -11.44
CA ARG A 140 -11.73 14.04 -11.60
C ARG A 140 -12.41 13.92 -12.96
N LYS A 141 -12.63 15.06 -13.61
CA LYS A 141 -13.31 15.15 -14.89
C LYS A 141 -12.32 15.49 -16.00
N CYS A 142 -12.60 14.98 -17.19
CA CYS A 142 -11.99 15.45 -18.42
C CYS A 142 -12.52 16.84 -18.81
N SER A 143 -11.88 17.49 -19.76
CA SER A 143 -12.32 18.77 -20.36
C SER A 143 -13.71 18.68 -20.99
N SER A 144 -14.13 17.48 -21.41
CA SER A 144 -15.49 17.19 -21.87
C SER A 144 -16.55 17.22 -20.75
N GLY A 145 -16.13 17.26 -19.48
CA GLY A 145 -17.02 17.20 -18.31
C GLY A 145 -17.33 15.78 -17.82
N GLU A 146 -16.88 14.76 -18.54
CA GLU A 146 -17.05 13.35 -18.18
C GLU A 146 -16.08 12.92 -17.08
N SER A 147 -16.48 11.98 -16.23
CA SER A 147 -15.65 11.42 -15.16
C SER A 147 -15.44 9.93 -15.41
N TRP A 148 -14.20 9.50 -15.58
CA TRP A 148 -13.86 8.12 -15.89
C TRP A 148 -12.78 7.59 -14.94
N LEU A 149 -12.78 6.28 -14.74
CA LEU A 149 -11.85 5.56 -13.90
C LEU A 149 -11.12 4.48 -14.70
N LEU A 150 -9.80 4.42 -14.52
CA LEU A 150 -8.98 3.27 -14.87
C LEU A 150 -8.93 2.32 -13.68
N PHE A 151 -9.33 1.06 -13.86
CA PHE A 151 -9.12 -0.02 -12.90
C PHE A 151 -7.84 -0.77 -13.23
N CYS A 152 -6.97 -0.99 -12.24
CA CYS A 152 -5.67 -1.62 -12.48
C CYS A 152 -5.17 -2.46 -11.31
N LEU A 153 -4.29 -3.41 -11.62
CA LEU A 153 -3.45 -4.14 -10.67
C LEU A 153 -2.02 -3.63 -10.81
N VAL A 154 -1.38 -3.31 -9.69
CA VAL A 154 0.02 -2.86 -9.66
C VAL A 154 0.84 -3.93 -8.96
N ALA A 155 1.85 -4.47 -9.64
CA ALA A 155 2.71 -5.52 -9.11
C ALA A 155 4.15 -5.33 -9.60
N GLY A 156 5.07 -5.04 -8.66
CA GLY A 156 6.48 -4.83 -8.98
C GLY A 156 6.70 -3.75 -10.05
N ASP A 157 7.35 -4.15 -11.14
CA ASP A 157 7.65 -3.36 -12.33
C ASP A 157 6.56 -3.45 -13.42
N THR A 158 5.36 -3.95 -13.09
CA THR A 158 4.25 -4.11 -14.04
C THR A 158 2.95 -3.49 -13.53
N VAL A 159 2.10 -3.06 -14.47
CA VAL A 159 0.73 -2.65 -14.20
C VAL A 159 -0.20 -3.32 -15.21
N GLY A 160 -1.20 -4.05 -14.72
CA GLY A 160 -2.28 -4.60 -15.52
C GLY A 160 -3.46 -3.65 -15.55
N PHE A 161 -3.75 -3.05 -16.69
CA PHE A 161 -4.95 -2.24 -16.92
C PHE A 161 -6.13 -3.18 -17.17
N ILE A 162 -7.05 -3.24 -16.21
CA ILE A 162 -8.19 -4.16 -16.24
C ILE A 162 -9.27 -3.59 -17.14
N ASP A 163 -9.74 -2.37 -16.87
CA ASP A 163 -10.86 -1.76 -17.57
C ASP A 163 -10.87 -0.24 -17.38
N VAL A 164 -11.62 0.46 -18.24
CA VAL A 164 -11.87 1.90 -18.17
C VAL A 164 -13.37 2.14 -18.21
N ARG A 165 -13.91 2.74 -17.15
CA ARG A 165 -15.37 2.85 -16.95
C ARG A 165 -15.81 4.25 -16.52
N PRO A 166 -17.02 4.70 -16.89
CA PRO A 166 -17.62 5.90 -16.32
C PRO A 166 -17.71 5.79 -14.80
N HIS A 167 -17.44 6.89 -14.10
CA HIS A 167 -17.45 6.92 -12.63
C HIS A 167 -18.88 6.82 -12.06
N ASP A 168 -19.90 7.18 -12.83
CA ASP A 168 -21.32 7.15 -12.45
C ASP A 168 -22.01 5.81 -12.72
N ASP A 169 -21.29 4.82 -13.26
CA ASP A 169 -21.78 3.45 -13.38
C ASP A 169 -22.17 2.88 -12.01
N ALA A 170 -23.38 2.29 -11.95
CA ALA A 170 -23.88 1.66 -10.74
C ALA A 170 -23.01 0.45 -10.33
N ASP A 171 -22.78 0.30 -9.03
CA ASP A 171 -22.09 -0.85 -8.42
C ASP A 171 -20.66 -1.11 -8.94
N LEU A 172 -20.03 -0.10 -9.54
CA LEU A 172 -18.73 -0.17 -10.20
C LEU A 172 -17.64 -0.84 -9.35
N PHE A 173 -17.61 -0.56 -8.05
CA PHE A 173 -16.60 -1.07 -7.12
C PHE A 173 -16.91 -2.48 -6.58
N GLN A 174 -18.07 -3.03 -6.92
CA GLN A 174 -18.53 -4.35 -6.51
C GLN A 174 -18.81 -5.26 -7.71
N ASP A 175 -18.55 -4.76 -8.91
CA ASP A 175 -18.74 -5.51 -10.14
C ASP A 175 -17.67 -6.61 -10.28
N LYS A 176 -18.17 -7.84 -10.38
CA LYS A 176 -17.41 -9.07 -10.53
C LYS A 176 -16.74 -9.14 -11.90
N ASP A 177 -17.25 -8.40 -12.88
CA ASP A 177 -16.69 -8.38 -14.23
C ASP A 177 -15.23 -7.90 -14.27
N LEU A 178 -14.82 -7.05 -13.32
CA LEU A 178 -13.41 -6.68 -13.15
C LEU A 178 -12.56 -7.92 -12.85
N ILE A 179 -13.01 -8.78 -11.94
CA ILE A 179 -12.29 -9.97 -11.50
C ILE A 179 -12.33 -11.05 -12.58
N LEU A 180 -13.48 -11.23 -13.24
CA LEU A 180 -13.60 -12.10 -14.42
C LEU A 180 -12.63 -11.68 -15.53
N THR A 181 -12.46 -10.37 -15.74
CA THR A 181 -11.53 -9.83 -16.73
C THR A 181 -10.07 -10.13 -16.36
N VAL A 182 -9.71 -10.04 -15.07
CA VAL A 182 -8.40 -10.46 -14.56
C VAL A 182 -8.19 -11.96 -14.82
N ARG A 183 -9.15 -12.83 -14.44
CA ARG A 183 -9.08 -14.28 -14.65
C ARG A 183 -8.86 -14.67 -16.11
N GLN A 184 -9.52 -13.96 -17.03
CA GLN A 184 -9.44 -14.21 -18.47
C GLN A 184 -8.14 -13.68 -19.09
N SER A 185 -7.61 -12.57 -18.57
CA SER A 185 -6.42 -11.91 -19.13
C SER A 185 -5.11 -12.49 -18.58
N TRP A 186 -5.10 -12.80 -17.28
CA TRP A 186 -3.93 -13.22 -16.53
C TRP A 186 -4.29 -14.39 -15.60
N PRO A 187 -4.59 -15.58 -16.16
CA PRO A 187 -5.00 -16.75 -15.39
C PRO A 187 -3.98 -17.13 -14.29
N ASP A 188 -2.70 -17.20 -14.65
CA ASP A 188 -1.61 -17.58 -13.73
C ASP A 188 -1.45 -16.64 -12.54
N TYR A 189 -1.84 -15.37 -12.69
CA TYR A 189 -1.86 -14.42 -11.58
C TYR A 189 -2.96 -14.79 -10.58
N LEU A 190 -4.17 -15.08 -11.06
CA LEU A 190 -5.31 -15.35 -10.19
C LEU A 190 -5.31 -16.77 -9.61
N ASP A 191 -4.70 -17.73 -10.30
CA ASP A 191 -4.61 -19.13 -9.86
C ASP A 191 -3.90 -19.29 -8.50
N GLN A 192 -3.03 -18.36 -8.12
CA GLN A 192 -2.37 -18.33 -6.81
C GLN A 192 -3.35 -18.12 -5.64
N PHE A 193 -4.54 -17.59 -5.94
CA PHE A 193 -5.59 -17.30 -4.97
C PHE A 193 -6.81 -18.23 -5.12
N LYS A 194 -6.68 -19.29 -5.92
CA LYS A 194 -7.71 -20.30 -6.11
C LYS A 194 -7.88 -21.14 -4.85
N LEU A 195 -9.12 -21.38 -4.45
CA LEU A 195 -9.47 -22.28 -3.36
C LEU A 195 -9.54 -23.72 -3.88
N HIS A 196 -8.55 -24.53 -3.53
CA HIS A 196 -8.52 -25.94 -3.88
C HIS A 196 -9.52 -26.77 -3.05
N GLY A 197 -10.19 -27.73 -3.69
CA GLY A 197 -11.15 -28.63 -3.04
C GLY A 197 -12.57 -28.05 -2.90
N LEU A 198 -12.81 -26.84 -3.42
CA LEU A 198 -14.11 -26.21 -3.49
C LEU A 198 -14.58 -26.10 -4.95
N ILE A 199 -15.87 -26.34 -5.19
CA ILE A 199 -16.50 -26.22 -6.51
C ILE A 199 -17.38 -24.98 -6.48
N GLY A 200 -17.16 -24.07 -7.44
CA GLY A 200 -17.98 -22.87 -7.60
C GLY A 200 -19.46 -23.18 -7.74
N SER A 201 -20.31 -22.26 -7.29
CA SER A 201 -21.75 -22.32 -7.51
C SER A 201 -22.13 -21.46 -8.71
N GLU A 202 -23.13 -21.89 -9.48
CA GLU A 202 -23.78 -21.01 -10.47
C GLU A 202 -24.50 -19.84 -9.78
N GLU A 203 -24.99 -20.04 -8.54
CA GLU A 203 -25.56 -18.99 -7.71
C GLU A 203 -24.46 -18.06 -7.18
N ASN A 204 -24.34 -16.91 -7.83
CA ASN A 204 -23.32 -15.92 -7.52
C ASN A 204 -23.91 -14.72 -6.77
N LEU A 205 -23.28 -14.33 -5.66
CA LEU A 205 -23.60 -13.12 -4.90
C LEU A 205 -23.72 -11.89 -5.81
N THR A 206 -24.83 -11.17 -5.74
CA THR A 206 -25.04 -9.91 -6.47
C THR A 206 -24.03 -8.84 -6.03
N ALA A 207 -23.85 -7.80 -6.85
CA ALA A 207 -22.95 -6.68 -6.51
C ALA A 207 -23.36 -5.99 -5.19
N THR A 208 -24.67 -5.85 -4.93
CA THR A 208 -25.21 -5.34 -3.66
C THR A 208 -24.90 -6.23 -2.46
N GLU A 209 -24.95 -7.55 -2.62
CA GLU A 209 -24.57 -8.50 -1.56
C GLU A 209 -23.07 -8.42 -1.29
N ILE A 210 -22.23 -8.41 -2.34
CA ILE A 210 -20.79 -8.20 -2.21
C ILE A 210 -20.48 -6.88 -1.50
N ALA A 211 -21.16 -5.79 -1.88
CA ALA A 211 -21.03 -4.49 -1.24
C ALA A 211 -21.35 -4.56 0.26
N THR A 212 -22.39 -5.30 0.60
CA THR A 212 -22.87 -5.43 1.98
C THR A 212 -21.91 -6.28 2.81
N LEU A 213 -21.42 -7.40 2.27
CA LEU A 213 -20.46 -8.27 2.95
C LEU A 213 -19.14 -7.54 3.23
N ARG A 214 -18.56 -6.89 2.21
CA ARG A 214 -17.33 -6.09 2.37
C ARG A 214 -17.48 -4.98 3.42
N ARG A 215 -18.60 -4.24 3.41
CA ARG A 215 -18.87 -3.17 4.39
C ARG A 215 -18.96 -3.67 5.84
N ASN A 216 -19.20 -4.96 6.03
CA ASN A 216 -19.27 -5.60 7.35
C ASN A 216 -18.03 -6.45 7.68
N GLY A 217 -16.96 -6.37 6.88
CA GLY A 217 -15.73 -7.13 7.12
C GLY A 217 -15.89 -8.64 6.89
N ILE A 218 -16.75 -9.02 5.95
CA ILE A 218 -16.95 -10.40 5.52
C ILE A 218 -16.39 -10.54 4.10
N ASN A 219 -15.53 -11.56 3.91
CA ASN A 219 -14.83 -11.82 2.65
C ASN A 219 -15.42 -13.08 2.01
N PRO A 220 -16.45 -12.94 1.16
CA PRO A 220 -16.98 -14.09 0.44
C PRO A 220 -15.98 -14.54 -0.63
N PRO A 221 -15.72 -15.85 -0.76
CA PRO A 221 -15.13 -16.39 -1.98
C PRO A 221 -15.99 -16.01 -3.18
N LEU A 222 -15.35 -15.72 -4.31
CA LEU A 222 -16.05 -15.43 -5.57
C LEU A 222 -15.99 -16.67 -6.46
N SER A 223 -17.15 -17.15 -6.92
CA SER A 223 -17.21 -18.21 -7.92
C SER A 223 -17.05 -17.60 -9.32
N LEU A 224 -16.14 -18.16 -10.11
CA LEU A 224 -15.91 -17.80 -11.51
C LEU A 224 -16.06 -19.09 -12.34
N GLY A 225 -17.30 -19.41 -12.72
CA GLY A 225 -17.63 -20.75 -13.23
C GLY A 225 -17.49 -21.80 -12.12
N ASP A 226 -16.81 -22.91 -12.41
CA ASP A 226 -16.63 -24.03 -11.46
C ASP A 226 -15.50 -23.79 -10.45
N GLU A 227 -14.82 -22.64 -10.51
CA GLU A 227 -13.68 -22.29 -9.67
C GLU A 227 -14.07 -21.26 -8.62
N MET A 228 -13.47 -21.34 -7.41
CA MET A 228 -13.61 -20.32 -6.37
C MET A 228 -12.27 -19.65 -6.08
N PHE A 229 -12.31 -18.34 -5.83
CA PHE A 229 -11.14 -17.53 -5.54
C PHE A 229 -11.35 -16.66 -4.31
N MET A 230 -10.26 -16.44 -3.58
CA MET A 230 -10.13 -15.29 -2.67
C MET A 230 -9.35 -14.18 -3.39
N GLY A 231 -9.52 -12.93 -2.96
CA GLY A 231 -8.81 -11.82 -3.58
C GLY A 231 -7.37 -11.67 -3.08
N PRO A 232 -6.46 -11.13 -3.92
CA PRO A 232 -5.06 -10.87 -3.53
C PRO A 232 -4.89 -9.79 -2.45
N GLY A 233 -5.94 -9.03 -2.13
CA GLY A 233 -5.92 -8.06 -1.02
C GLY A 233 -5.99 -8.71 0.37
N MET A 234 -6.12 -10.04 0.45
CA MET A 234 -6.32 -10.83 1.68
C MET A 234 -7.64 -10.55 2.43
N GLY A 235 -8.47 -9.65 1.89
CA GLY A 235 -9.77 -9.33 2.45
C GLY A 235 -9.74 -8.26 3.54
N ILE A 236 -10.87 -8.15 4.21
CA ILE A 236 -11.21 -7.12 5.17
C ILE A 236 -11.50 -7.80 6.53
N ALA A 237 -10.86 -7.34 7.59
CA ALA A 237 -11.09 -7.83 8.95
C ALA A 237 -12.47 -7.38 9.48
N SER A 238 -12.95 -7.98 10.57
CA SER A 238 -14.23 -7.61 11.21
C SER A 238 -14.27 -6.16 11.74
N SER A 239 -13.11 -5.55 11.97
CA SER A 239 -12.94 -4.12 12.21
C SER A 239 -13.10 -3.25 10.95
N VAL A 240 -13.41 -3.82 9.80
CA VAL A 240 -13.49 -3.15 8.49
C VAL A 240 -12.16 -2.48 8.12
N THR A 241 -11.07 -3.19 8.37
CA THR A 241 -9.70 -2.78 8.06
C THR A 241 -9.06 -3.80 7.11
N PRO A 242 -8.14 -3.41 6.22
CA PRO A 242 -7.50 -4.33 5.27
C PRO A 242 -6.67 -5.38 6.01
N ALA A 243 -6.91 -6.67 5.74
CA ALA A 243 -6.15 -7.74 6.36
C ALA A 243 -4.66 -7.71 5.92
N ILE A 244 -4.39 -7.32 4.67
CA ILE A 244 -3.01 -7.14 4.18
C ILE A 244 -2.23 -6.09 4.96
N VAL A 245 -2.88 -5.03 5.46
CA VAL A 245 -2.21 -4.00 6.27
C VAL A 245 -1.78 -4.59 7.61
N THR A 246 -2.64 -5.37 8.26
CA THR A 246 -2.31 -6.07 9.50
C THR A 246 -1.20 -7.10 9.31
N ASP A 247 -1.21 -7.87 8.22
CA ASP A 247 -0.10 -8.80 7.91
C ASP A 247 1.23 -8.03 7.74
N ARG A 248 1.22 -6.90 7.02
CA ARG A 248 2.42 -6.07 6.83
C ARG A 248 2.88 -5.39 8.11
N GLU A 249 1.96 -4.96 8.96
CA GLU A 249 2.26 -4.40 10.28
C GLU A 249 3.01 -5.43 11.16
N ILE A 250 2.48 -6.64 11.29
CA ILE A 250 3.12 -7.72 12.05
C ILE A 250 4.54 -7.98 11.53
N ARG A 251 4.72 -8.12 10.21
CA ARG A 251 6.04 -8.38 9.61
C ARG A 251 7.04 -7.27 9.88
N VAL A 252 6.60 -6.01 9.78
CA VAL A 252 7.44 -4.85 10.03
C VAL A 252 7.84 -4.81 11.51
N ARG A 253 6.89 -5.00 12.44
CA ARG A 253 7.19 -5.01 13.88
C ARG A 253 8.13 -6.15 14.25
N ASP A 254 7.89 -7.35 13.74
CA ASP A 254 8.77 -8.51 13.94
C ASP A 254 10.18 -8.24 13.39
N TRP A 255 10.29 -7.59 12.22
CA TRP A 255 11.57 -7.22 11.65
C TRP A 255 12.31 -6.19 12.51
N VAL A 256 11.61 -5.18 13.03
CA VAL A 256 12.19 -4.18 13.95
C VAL A 256 12.67 -4.82 15.25
N ASP A 257 11.93 -5.80 15.78
CA ASP A 257 12.34 -6.54 16.99
C ASP A 257 13.59 -7.39 16.74
N ARG A 258 13.65 -8.09 15.60
CA ARG A 258 14.85 -8.84 15.20
C ARG A 258 16.05 -7.95 15.00
N LEU A 259 15.83 -6.76 14.45
CA LEU A 259 16.88 -5.76 14.30
C LEU A 259 17.38 -5.26 15.67
N ALA A 260 16.47 -4.98 16.60
CA ALA A 260 16.84 -4.59 17.96
C ALA A 260 17.65 -5.68 18.67
N ASP A 261 17.29 -6.96 18.49
CA ASP A 261 18.05 -8.09 19.02
C ASP A 261 19.45 -8.18 18.42
N ALA A 262 19.57 -8.05 17.10
CA ALA A 262 20.87 -8.08 16.43
C ALA A 262 21.79 -6.95 16.89
N VAL A 263 21.25 -5.75 17.11
CA VAL A 263 22.04 -4.61 17.60
C VAL A 263 22.41 -4.77 19.08
N ALA A 264 21.57 -5.43 19.87
CA ALA A 264 21.84 -5.71 21.27
C ALA A 264 22.86 -6.84 21.48
N ASP A 265 23.11 -7.67 20.46
CA ASP A 265 24.10 -8.75 20.49
C ASP A 265 25.54 -8.21 20.42
N GLU A 266 26.30 -8.41 21.50
CA GLU A 266 27.68 -7.91 21.64
C GLU A 266 28.68 -8.53 20.65
N ASP A 267 28.33 -9.61 19.96
CA ASP A 267 29.19 -10.27 18.97
C ASP A 267 29.07 -9.65 17.56
N GLU A 268 28.08 -8.79 17.35
CA GLU A 268 27.81 -8.16 16.05
C GLU A 268 28.76 -7.00 15.69
N ILE A 269 28.74 -6.63 14.41
CA ILE A 269 29.69 -5.66 13.83
C ILE A 269 29.60 -4.28 14.51
N VAL A 270 28.40 -3.86 14.94
CA VAL A 270 28.15 -2.60 15.65
C VAL A 270 28.99 -2.55 16.93
N TRP A 271 29.04 -3.63 17.70
CA TRP A 271 29.79 -3.69 18.95
C TRP A 271 31.30 -3.72 18.78
N ARG A 272 31.82 -4.09 17.61
CA ARG A 272 33.26 -3.92 17.32
C ARG A 272 33.63 -2.44 17.27
N GLU A 273 32.79 -1.61 16.65
CA GLU A 273 33.00 -0.16 16.61
C GLU A 273 32.79 0.49 17.98
N LEU A 274 31.77 0.07 18.74
CA LEU A 274 31.53 0.57 20.08
C LEU A 274 32.68 0.27 21.05
N ARG A 275 33.21 -0.96 21.01
CA ARG A 275 34.39 -1.37 21.79
C ARG A 275 35.63 -0.56 21.42
N ALA A 276 35.84 -0.28 20.14
CA ALA A 276 36.96 0.55 19.68
C ALA A 276 36.88 2.00 20.20
N ARG A 277 35.69 2.45 20.63
CA ARG A 277 35.43 3.80 21.17
C ARG A 277 35.14 3.81 22.68
N ASP A 278 35.42 2.71 23.39
CA ASP A 278 35.18 2.53 24.83
C ASP A 278 33.73 2.81 25.28
N VAL A 279 32.75 2.55 24.41
CA VAL A 279 31.32 2.65 24.75
C VAL A 279 30.89 1.39 25.49
N LYS A 280 30.56 1.53 26.78
CA LYS A 280 30.19 0.40 27.67
C LYS A 280 28.69 0.19 27.81
N LYS A 281 27.90 1.23 27.54
CA LYS A 281 26.45 1.25 27.68
C LYS A 281 25.86 2.01 26.50
N PRO A 282 25.78 1.39 25.32
CA PRO A 282 25.19 2.05 24.18
C PRO A 282 23.70 2.29 24.40
N GLU A 283 23.24 3.42 23.86
CA GLU A 283 21.84 3.79 23.75
C GLU A 283 21.50 3.87 22.27
N PHE A 284 20.62 2.98 21.83
CA PHE A 284 20.28 2.84 20.41
C PHE A 284 18.90 3.42 20.13
N SER A 285 18.78 4.13 19.02
CA SER A 285 17.51 4.60 18.45
C SER A 285 17.41 4.24 16.97
N LEU A 286 16.18 4.09 16.47
CA LEU A 286 15.92 3.94 15.04
C LEU A 286 15.64 5.32 14.43
N ILE A 287 16.42 5.72 13.42
CA ILE A 287 16.31 7.05 12.82
C ILE A 287 16.13 7.00 11.30
N ARG A 288 15.68 8.12 10.75
CA ARG A 288 15.63 8.38 9.31
C ARG A 288 16.86 9.16 8.86
N LEU A 289 17.46 8.72 7.75
CA LEU A 289 18.49 9.42 7.00
C LEU A 289 18.02 9.64 5.56
N THR A 290 18.61 10.59 4.85
CA THR A 290 18.35 10.77 3.40
C THR A 290 18.57 9.49 2.59
N GLN A 291 19.46 8.59 3.06
CA GLN A 291 19.77 7.32 2.41
C GLN A 291 18.81 6.18 2.79
N GLY A 292 18.01 6.31 3.86
CA GLY A 292 17.12 5.27 4.36
C GLY A 292 17.01 5.25 5.88
N LEU A 293 16.59 4.12 6.46
CA LEU A 293 16.61 3.94 7.91
C LEU A 293 18.02 3.58 8.40
N ALA A 294 18.31 3.93 9.65
CA ALA A 294 19.57 3.60 10.31
C ALA A 294 19.37 3.39 11.80
N VAL A 295 20.28 2.63 12.40
CA VAL A 295 20.43 2.57 13.86
C VAL A 295 21.37 3.70 14.27
N TYR A 296 20.96 4.51 15.23
CA TYR A 296 21.79 5.57 15.78
C TYR A 296 22.21 5.23 17.20
N GLU A 297 23.48 5.45 17.50
CA GLU A 297 23.99 5.37 18.86
C GLU A 297 24.24 6.77 19.40
N GLU A 298 23.58 7.09 20.52
CA GLU A 298 23.48 8.44 21.07
C GLU A 298 24.80 8.96 21.65
N SER A 299 25.56 8.12 22.35
CA SER A 299 26.76 8.54 23.09
C SER A 299 27.91 8.97 22.17
N ILE A 300 28.10 8.28 21.05
CA ILE A 300 29.11 8.59 20.03
C ILE A 300 28.54 9.25 18.78
N LYS A 301 27.24 9.58 18.79
CA LYS A 301 26.54 10.28 17.71
C LYS A 301 26.78 9.67 16.33
N THR A 302 26.71 8.34 16.26
CA THR A 302 27.08 7.58 15.07
C THR A 302 25.87 6.82 14.54
N ALA A 303 25.59 6.99 13.25
CA ALA A 303 24.53 6.27 12.56
C ALA A 303 25.12 5.10 11.75
N PHE A 304 24.55 3.92 11.97
CA PHE A 304 24.81 2.68 11.26
C PHE A 304 23.69 2.48 10.24
N ALA A 305 23.94 2.92 9.01
CA ALA A 305 22.99 2.75 7.91
C ALA A 305 22.91 1.28 7.48
N PHE A 306 21.71 0.80 7.19
CA PHE A 306 21.54 -0.55 6.67
C PHE A 306 22.11 -0.65 5.25
N ASN A 307 23.15 -1.46 5.07
CA ASN A 307 23.82 -1.61 3.78
C ASN A 307 23.45 -2.96 3.16
N PHE A 308 22.23 -3.02 2.62
CA PHE A 308 21.63 -4.22 2.05
C PHE A 308 22.27 -4.57 0.68
N LYS A 309 22.98 -5.70 0.57
CA LYS A 309 23.73 -6.10 -0.64
C LYS A 309 23.41 -7.52 -1.18
N SER A 310 22.53 -8.29 -0.54
CA SER A 310 22.27 -9.72 -0.81
C SER A 310 20.78 -10.07 -0.84
N GLU A 311 20.43 -11.29 -1.27
CA GLU A 311 19.04 -11.80 -1.23
C GLU A 311 18.47 -11.93 0.20
N ALA A 312 19.32 -12.26 1.20
CA ALA A 312 18.92 -12.19 2.61
C ALA A 312 18.57 -10.75 3.02
N ASP A 313 19.11 -9.77 2.31
CA ASP A 313 18.75 -8.37 2.50
C ASP A 313 17.47 -7.97 1.77
N ALA A 314 16.92 -8.77 0.86
CA ALA A 314 15.70 -8.41 0.12
C ALA A 314 14.49 -8.25 1.06
N TYR A 315 14.36 -9.12 2.07
CA TYR A 315 13.33 -8.98 3.10
C TYR A 315 13.50 -7.67 3.89
N SER A 316 14.73 -7.36 4.32
CA SER A 316 15.00 -6.12 5.04
C SER A 316 14.81 -4.88 4.16
N GLN A 317 15.15 -4.95 2.87
CA GLN A 317 14.86 -3.89 1.90
C GLN A 317 13.35 -3.69 1.75
N GLU A 318 12.56 -4.76 1.67
CA GLU A 318 11.10 -4.68 1.64
C GLU A 318 10.58 -3.98 2.89
N MET A 319 10.99 -4.41 4.10
CA MET A 319 10.55 -3.80 5.36
C MET A 319 10.92 -2.31 5.45
N VAL A 320 12.16 -1.96 5.09
CA VAL A 320 12.57 -0.55 5.03
C VAL A 320 11.77 0.22 3.98
N SER A 321 11.43 -0.38 2.83
CA SER A 321 10.62 0.28 1.79
C SER A 321 9.16 0.48 2.21
N LEU A 322 8.64 -0.34 3.13
CA LEU A 322 7.32 -0.17 3.72
C LEU A 322 7.30 0.99 4.72
N ILE A 323 8.36 1.14 5.52
CA ILE A 323 8.45 2.22 6.51
C ILE A 323 8.86 3.55 5.85
N TYR A 324 9.94 3.55 5.07
CA TYR A 324 10.57 4.76 4.53
C TYR A 324 11.07 4.58 3.09
N PRO A 325 10.14 4.52 2.12
CA PRO A 325 10.45 4.36 0.70
C PRO A 325 11.24 5.55 0.15
N PHE A 326 11.95 5.35 -0.97
CA PHE A 326 12.87 6.36 -1.52
C PHE A 326 12.21 7.72 -1.76
N TRP A 327 10.97 7.75 -2.26
CA TRP A 327 10.23 8.98 -2.53
C TRP A 327 9.84 9.74 -1.25
N ALA A 328 9.75 9.04 -0.10
CA ALA A 328 9.48 9.68 1.18
C ALA A 328 10.73 10.29 1.83
N ARG A 329 11.94 10.02 1.31
CA ARG A 329 13.21 10.41 1.94
C ARG A 329 13.51 11.91 1.91
N HIS A 330 12.78 12.66 1.11
CA HIS A 330 12.89 14.13 1.07
C HIS A 330 12.13 14.81 2.21
N VAL A 331 11.29 14.06 2.92
CA VAL A 331 10.62 14.50 4.14
C VAL A 331 11.53 14.13 5.31
N ILE A 332 12.37 15.08 5.72
CA ILE A 332 13.16 15.00 6.95
C ILE A 332 12.74 16.21 7.79
N ASP A 333 12.36 15.96 9.04
CA ASP A 333 12.03 17.00 10.00
C ASP A 333 13.29 17.69 10.54
#